data_AF-A0A358SX49-F1
#
_entry.id   AF-A0A358SX49-F1
#
_cell.length_a   1.000
_cell.length_b   1.000
_cell.length_c   1.000
_cell.angle_alpha   90.00
_cell.angle_beta   90.00
_cell.angle_gamma   90.00
#
_symmetry.space_group_name_H-M   'P 1'
#
loop_
_entity.id
_entity.type
_entity.pdbx_description
1 polymer ?
#
loop_
_entity_poly.entity_id
_entity_poly.type
_entity_poly.pdbx_seq_one_letter_code
_entity_poly.pdbx_strand_id
1 'polypeptide(L)'
;MVGYAGITMMEALGQGACGVQPGCSFVEIYQRIMQLWEEGLTDDAAALHHRLLPYVSAWMVDLELIIQVEKSIRKRRGWIRSDFCRAPGRRLGAEESADISRFLDEFADLLA
;
A
#
# COMPACT_ATOMS: atom_id res chain seq x y z
N MET A 1 13.84 9.75 -3.25
CA MET A 1 12.53 9.09 -3.13
C MET A 1 12.73 7.59 -3.07
N VAL A 2 11.80 6.85 -2.45
CA VAL A 2 11.79 5.38 -2.37
C VAL A 2 10.62 4.80 -3.18
N GLY A 3 10.87 3.71 -3.91
CA GLY A 3 9.85 2.99 -4.70
C GLY A 3 9.47 1.66 -4.05
N TYR A 4 9.24 0.63 -4.86
CA TYR A 4 9.04 -0.76 -4.40
C TYR A 4 7.93 -0.89 -3.33
N ALA A 5 6.77 -0.29 -3.62
CA ALA A 5 5.61 -0.21 -2.72
C ALA A 5 5.90 0.41 -1.33
N GLY A 6 7.00 1.13 -1.16
CA GLY A 6 7.38 1.70 0.13
C GLY A 6 7.81 0.68 1.17
N ILE A 7 8.21 -0.53 0.75
CA ILE A 7 8.66 -1.59 1.68
C ILE A 7 9.80 -1.12 2.59
N THR A 8 10.77 -0.38 2.04
CA THR A 8 11.91 0.18 2.81
C THR A 8 11.76 1.67 3.11
N MET A 9 10.52 2.13 3.30
CA MET A 9 10.22 3.55 3.43
C MET A 9 10.89 4.18 4.65
N MET A 10 10.84 3.53 5.81
CA MET A 10 11.38 4.10 7.05
C MET A 10 12.91 4.22 7.01
N GLU A 11 13.59 3.21 6.47
CA GLU A 11 15.03 3.25 6.27
C GLU A 11 15.43 4.35 5.29
N ALA A 12 14.69 4.48 4.18
CA ALA A 12 14.97 5.50 3.18
C ALA A 12 14.77 6.91 3.75
N LEU A 13 13.72 7.14 4.54
CA LEU A 13 13.49 8.41 5.23
C LEU A 13 14.65 8.73 6.19
N GLY A 14 15.10 7.76 6.98
CA GLY A 14 16.26 7.90 7.86
C GLY A 14 17.57 8.22 7.12
N GLN A 15 17.66 7.88 5.83
CA GLN A 15 18.80 8.19 4.95
C GLN A 15 18.62 9.49 4.16
N GLY A 16 17.59 10.29 4.47
CA GLY A 16 17.34 11.58 3.82
C GLY A 16 16.49 11.51 2.55
N ALA A 17 15.76 10.41 2.31
CA ALA A 17 14.74 10.41 1.28
C ALA A 17 13.64 11.43 1.62
N CYS A 18 13.17 12.16 0.61
CA CYS A 18 12.13 13.19 0.75
C CYS A 18 10.71 12.71 0.38
N GLY A 19 10.50 11.40 0.22
CA GLY A 19 9.18 10.87 -0.14
C GLY A 19 9.21 9.46 -0.72
N VAL A 20 8.00 8.93 -0.92
CA VAL A 20 7.71 7.59 -1.43
C VAL A 20 6.89 7.66 -2.72
N GLN A 21 7.14 6.74 -3.65
CA GLN A 21 6.35 6.53 -4.87
C GLN A 21 5.69 5.14 -4.82
N PRO A 22 4.58 4.99 -4.10
CA PRO A 22 3.86 3.73 -3.97
C PRO A 22 2.83 3.55 -5.10
N GLY A 23 2.03 2.49 -5.00
CA GLY A 23 0.77 2.39 -5.72
C GLY A 23 -0.22 3.49 -5.31
N CYS A 24 -1.38 3.52 -5.97
CA CYS A 24 -2.33 4.63 -5.84
C CYS A 24 -3.64 4.22 -5.16
N SER A 25 -3.77 3.01 -4.62
CA SER A 25 -5.04 2.50 -4.12
C SER A 25 -5.35 2.81 -2.63
N PHE A 26 -4.35 3.29 -1.88
CA PHE A 26 -4.43 3.66 -0.46
C PHE A 26 -3.40 4.74 -0.08
N VAL A 27 -3.31 5.79 -0.89
CA VAL A 27 -2.35 6.90 -0.73
C VAL A 27 -2.46 7.61 0.62
N GLU A 28 -3.63 7.57 1.25
CA GLU A 28 -3.93 8.15 2.56
C GLU A 28 -3.01 7.60 3.66
N ILE A 29 -2.69 6.29 3.62
CA ILE A 29 -1.81 5.65 4.61
C ILE A 29 -0.39 6.20 4.48
N TYR A 30 0.15 6.28 3.25
CA TYR A 30 1.48 6.84 3.01
C TYR A 30 1.57 8.33 3.38
N GLN A 31 0.51 9.10 3.09
CA GLN A 31 0.41 10.48 3.52
C GLN A 31 0.45 10.59 5.04
N ARG A 32 -0.25 9.71 5.77
CA ARG A 32 -0.22 9.73 7.23
C ARG A 32 1.15 9.37 7.79
N ILE A 33 1.86 8.40 7.19
CA ILE A 33 3.25 8.08 7.58
C ILE A 33 4.17 9.29 7.34
N MET A 34 4.08 9.94 6.18
CA MET A 34 4.87 11.14 5.87
C MET A 34 4.59 12.28 6.86
N GLN A 35 3.33 12.52 7.22
CA GLN A 35 2.96 13.55 8.22
C GLN A 35 3.57 13.27 9.58
N LEU A 36 3.43 12.04 10.09
CA LEU A 36 4.03 11.64 11.37
C LEU A 36 5.56 11.83 11.36
N TRP A 37 6.20 11.49 10.24
CA TRP A 37 7.64 11.71 10.06
C TRP A 37 8.02 13.19 10.10
N GLU A 38 7.29 14.04 9.36
CA GLU A 38 7.51 15.49 9.30
C GLU A 38 7.25 16.18 10.65
N GLU A 39 6.29 15.67 11.44
CA GLU A 39 6.00 16.11 12.81
C GLU A 39 7.05 15.66 13.84
N GLY A 40 8.03 14.83 13.44
CA GLY A 40 9.05 14.27 14.32
C GLY A 40 8.57 13.09 15.18
N LEU A 41 7.35 12.58 14.91
CA LEU A 41 6.76 11.41 15.58
C LEU A 41 7.24 10.11 14.89
N THR A 42 8.55 9.90 14.91
CA THR A 42 9.21 8.82 14.16
C THR A 42 8.77 7.42 14.59
N ASP A 43 8.48 7.22 15.87
CA ASP A 43 8.03 5.94 16.40
C ASP A 43 6.61 5.59 15.94
N ASP A 44 5.72 6.59 15.90
CA ASP A 44 4.36 6.42 15.38
C ASP A 44 4.36 6.19 13.86
N ALA A 45 5.23 6.90 13.13
CA ALA A 45 5.43 6.67 11.70
C ALA A 45 5.90 5.23 11.43
N ALA A 46 6.89 4.75 12.20
CA ALA A 46 7.39 3.39 12.11
C ALA A 46 6.32 2.36 12.48
N ALA A 47 5.54 2.60 13.54
CA ALA A 47 4.45 1.73 13.95
C ALA A 47 3.37 1.60 12.86
N LEU A 48 3.00 2.71 12.20
CA LEU A 48 2.05 2.68 11.09
C LEU A 48 2.63 1.97 9.86
N HIS A 49 3.89 2.21 9.53
CA HIS A 49 4.56 1.48 8.44
C HIS A 49 4.66 -0.02 8.72
N HIS A 50 4.99 -0.42 9.95
CA HIS A 50 5.03 -1.84 10.35
C HIS A 50 3.68 -2.54 10.24
N ARG A 51 2.56 -1.84 10.48
CA ARG A 51 1.21 -2.39 10.23
C ARG A 51 0.97 -2.61 8.74
N LEU A 52 1.45 -1.71 7.89
CA LEU A 52 1.29 -1.78 6.43
C LEU A 52 2.19 -2.86 5.79
N LEU A 53 3.39 -3.04 6.35
CA LEU A 53 4.48 -3.82 5.77
C LEU A 53 4.10 -5.26 5.35
N PRO A 54 3.33 -6.05 6.13
CA PRO A 54 2.93 -7.40 5.74
C PRO A 54 2.16 -7.44 4.42
N TYR A 55 1.26 -6.48 4.21
CA TYR A 55 0.42 -6.42 3.00
C TYR A 55 1.25 -6.04 1.77
N VAL A 56 2.00 -4.93 1.84
CA VAL A 56 2.79 -4.47 0.69
C VAL A 56 3.92 -5.44 0.34
N SER A 57 4.49 -6.14 1.33
CA SER A 57 5.49 -7.18 1.10
C SER A 57 4.90 -8.41 0.41
N ALA A 58 3.71 -8.85 0.84
CA ALA A 58 3.02 -9.99 0.24
C ALA A 58 2.57 -9.71 -1.20
N TRP A 59 2.15 -8.48 -1.50
CA TRP A 59 1.70 -8.12 -2.84
C TRP A 59 2.83 -7.80 -3.82
N MET A 60 3.99 -7.35 -3.32
CA MET A 60 5.17 -7.02 -4.13
C MET A 60 6.06 -8.24 -4.43
N VAL A 61 5.47 -9.42 -4.58
CA VAL A 61 6.18 -10.66 -4.98
C VAL A 61 6.36 -10.72 -6.50
N ASP A 62 5.37 -10.26 -7.27
CA ASP A 62 5.44 -10.13 -8.73
C ASP A 62 4.63 -8.93 -9.23
N LEU A 63 4.93 -8.48 -10.45
CA LEU A 63 4.35 -7.27 -11.02
C LEU A 63 2.85 -7.42 -11.29
N GLU A 64 2.43 -8.57 -11.81
CA GLU A 64 1.02 -8.83 -12.13
C GLU A 64 0.14 -8.87 -10.87
N LEU A 65 0.65 -9.40 -9.78
CA LEU A 65 -0.02 -9.43 -8.48
C LEU A 65 -0.23 -8.02 -7.93
N ILE A 66 0.83 -7.22 -7.76
CA ILE A 66 0.68 -5.87 -7.18
C ILE A 66 -0.26 -5.00 -8.03
N ILE A 67 -0.17 -5.08 -9.37
CA ILE A 67 -1.07 -4.34 -10.26
C ILE A 67 -2.52 -4.79 -10.08
N GLN A 68 -2.77 -6.11 -10.00
CA GLN A 68 -4.11 -6.63 -9.82
C GLN A 68 -4.70 -6.25 -8.45
N VAL A 69 -3.90 -6.30 -7.37
CA VAL A 69 -4.32 -5.88 -6.03
C VAL A 69 -4.69 -4.41 -6.01
N GLU A 70 -3.82 -3.53 -6.53
CA GLU A 70 -4.06 -2.08 -6.61
C GLU A 70 -5.40 -1.77 -7.32
N LYS A 71 -5.65 -2.43 -8.45
CA LYS A 71 -6.93 -2.26 -9.16
C LYS A 71 -8.12 -2.82 -8.40
N SER A 72 -7.95 -3.93 -7.71
CA SER A 72 -9.01 -4.58 -6.93
C SER A 72 -9.41 -3.73 -5.72
N ILE A 73 -8.43 -3.16 -5.00
CA ILE A 73 -8.67 -2.18 -3.93
C ILE A 73 -9.42 -0.97 -4.48
N ARG A 74 -8.95 -0.36 -5.58
CA ARG A 74 -9.63 0.80 -6.19
C ARG A 74 -11.07 0.51 -6.62
N LYS A 75 -11.34 -0.71 -7.12
CA LYS A 75 -12.71 -1.13 -7.46
C LYS A 75 -13.57 -1.30 -6.20
N ARG A 76 -13.06 -1.94 -5.16
CA ARG A 76 -13.76 -2.11 -3.87
C ARG A 76 -14.03 -0.78 -3.16
N ARG A 77 -13.11 0.19 -3.30
CA ARG A 77 -13.27 1.59 -2.86
C ARG A 77 -14.15 2.43 -3.78
N GLY A 78 -14.68 1.88 -4.87
CA GLY A 78 -15.61 2.56 -5.79
C GLY A 78 -14.97 3.56 -6.75
N TRP A 79 -13.64 3.64 -6.84
CA TRP A 79 -12.94 4.62 -7.67
C TRP A 79 -12.91 4.25 -9.15
N ILE A 80 -12.99 2.96 -9.46
CA ILE A 80 -13.05 2.45 -10.84
C ILE A 80 -14.09 1.34 -10.95
N ARG A 81 -14.72 1.23 -12.12
CA ARG A 81 -15.78 0.22 -12.37
C ARG A 81 -15.25 -1.21 -12.53
N SER A 82 -13.98 -1.37 -12.89
CA SER A 82 -13.40 -2.67 -13.22
C SER A 82 -11.93 -2.74 -12.82
N ASP A 83 -11.57 -3.87 -12.23
CA ASP A 83 -10.23 -4.28 -11.82
C ASP A 83 -9.49 -5.07 -12.91
N PHE A 84 -10.04 -5.16 -14.12
CA PHE A 84 -9.47 -5.93 -15.23
C PHE A 84 -8.05 -5.48 -15.63
N CYS A 85 -7.09 -6.40 -15.62
CA CYS A 85 -5.75 -6.21 -16.19
C CYS A 85 -5.64 -6.82 -17.59
N ARG A 86 -4.97 -6.11 -18.51
CA ARG A 86 -4.63 -6.65 -19.84
C ARG A 86 -3.57 -7.74 -19.71
N ALA A 87 -3.53 -8.68 -20.67
CA ALA A 87 -2.52 -9.73 -20.67
C ALA A 87 -1.11 -9.17 -20.98
N PRO A 88 -0.03 -9.71 -20.37
CA PRO A 88 -0.06 -10.69 -19.29
C PRO A 88 -0.61 -10.08 -17.99
N GLY A 89 -1.48 -10.82 -17.30
CA GLY A 89 -2.15 -10.36 -16.10
C GLY A 89 -2.59 -11.52 -15.23
N ARG A 90 -2.65 -11.28 -13.91
CA ARG A 90 -2.99 -12.28 -12.90
C ARG A 90 -4.42 -12.07 -12.41
N ARG A 91 -5.13 -13.16 -12.11
CA ARG A 91 -6.39 -13.11 -11.35
C ARG A 91 -6.09 -13.42 -9.90
N LEU A 92 -6.75 -12.72 -8.98
CA LEU A 92 -6.64 -13.03 -7.55
C LEU A 92 -7.35 -14.34 -7.26
N GLY A 93 -6.73 -15.16 -6.42
CA GLY A 93 -7.36 -16.29 -5.77
C GLY A 93 -8.19 -15.86 -4.55
N ALA A 94 -8.67 -16.87 -3.82
CA ALA A 94 -9.46 -16.65 -2.61
C ALA A 94 -8.61 -16.01 -1.48
N GLU A 95 -7.35 -16.43 -1.35
CA GLU A 95 -6.44 -15.94 -0.32
C GLU A 95 -6.12 -14.45 -0.51
N GLU A 96 -5.66 -14.02 -1.70
CA GLU A 96 -5.38 -12.60 -1.92
C GLU A 96 -6.65 -11.73 -1.83
N SER A 97 -7.79 -12.29 -2.23
CA SER A 97 -9.07 -11.60 -2.08
C SER A 97 -9.47 -11.41 -0.62
N ALA A 98 -9.15 -12.36 0.25
CA ALA A 98 -9.35 -12.27 1.70
C ALA A 98 -8.35 -11.30 2.33
N ASP A 99 -7.09 -11.30 1.88
CA ASP A 99 -6.04 -10.36 2.33
C ASP A 99 -6.42 -8.92 2.05
N ILE A 100 -6.94 -8.63 0.85
CA ILE A 100 -7.46 -7.30 0.53
C ILE A 100 -8.61 -6.90 1.46
N SER A 101 -9.47 -7.86 1.84
CA SER A 101 -10.59 -7.56 2.75
C SER A 101 -10.07 -7.21 4.15
N ARG A 102 -9.13 -8.01 4.69
CA ARG A 102 -8.47 -7.73 5.97
C ARG A 102 -7.75 -6.38 5.96
N PHE A 103 -7.04 -6.06 4.89
CA PHE A 103 -6.39 -4.77 4.71
C PHE A 103 -7.40 -3.61 4.78
N LEU A 104 -8.49 -3.70 4.02
CA LEU A 104 -9.51 -2.64 3.99
C LEU A 104 -10.16 -2.45 5.36
N ASP A 105 -10.42 -3.54 6.09
CA ASP A 105 -10.99 -3.48 7.43
C ASP A 105 -9.99 -2.91 8.46
N GLU A 106 -8.73 -3.32 8.40
CA GLU A 106 -7.67 -2.90 9.34
C GLU A 106 -7.32 -1.41 9.22
N PHE A 107 -7.42 -0.85 8.02
CA PHE A 107 -7.09 0.55 7.73
C PHE A 107 -8.33 1.42 7.48
N ALA A 108 -9.52 0.93 7.80
CA ALA A 108 -10.78 1.64 7.56
C ALA A 108 -10.81 3.06 8.17
N ASP A 109 -10.08 3.28 9.27
CA ASP A 109 -9.93 4.59 9.92
C ASP A 109 -9.11 5.61 9.11
N LEU A 110 -8.22 5.13 8.24
CA LEU A 110 -7.37 5.96 7.37
C LEU A 110 -7.88 6.03 5.93
N LEU A 111 -8.71 5.08 5.50
CA LEU A 111 -9.25 4.97 4.14
C LEU A 111 -10.60 5.68 4.01
N ALA A 112 -10.61 7.00 4.22
CA ALA A 112 -11.77 7.85 3.98
C ALA A 112 -12.06 8.10 2.48
#